data_AF-A0A5J9U336-F1
#
_entry.id   AF-A0A5J9U336-F1
#
_cell.length_a   1.000
_cell.length_b   1.000
_cell.length_c   1.000
_cell.angle_alpha   90.00
_cell.angle_beta   90.00
_cell.angle_gamma   90.00
#
_symmetry.space_group_name_H-M   'P 1'
#
loop_
_entity.id
_entity.type
_entity.pdbx_description
1 polymer ?
#
loop_
_entity_poly.entity_id
_entity_poly.type
_entity_poly.pdbx_seq_one_letter_code
_entity_poly.pdbx_strand_id
1 'polypeptide(L)'
;MTWVLASCAGRGSSADLKGAFPKMVGRESVEWKRGVPDFEGISRRKMAPPFSFSNRLARWVARTCRSSIMSIELRPHADRVRTRWDEVHPFDGNSEEDARRNQLCNDRLYSTGFVIAEDADSVWLLTTVHMLENLYNAQNPLTPAIIENMFISSITCDHREIRHRSGEDPDRVTRRVFATEVSCARDLLLYWISRANLHMYCTTPHPPLFPYATKDGSHGVMAPSRYRTLVIGETSHGLREYRDVVRDNVYGYQMSFGEVNITSGKGSSGAPLMSGDVEVTGLLHGGDGFLSLFITLADIRDTLAEWGKEMYNLLSNCNALH
;
A
#
# COMPACT_ATOMS: atom_id res chain seq x y z
N MET A 1 -22.74 -14.44 -6.25
CA MET A 1 -21.54 -15.30 -6.36
C MET A 1 -20.35 -14.42 -6.05
N THR A 2 -19.91 -14.48 -4.80
CA THR A 2 -18.96 -13.55 -4.17
C THR A 2 -17.55 -14.11 -4.34
N TRP A 3 -16.57 -13.28 -4.71
CA TRP A 3 -15.18 -13.73 -4.82
C TRP A 3 -14.65 -14.14 -3.44
N VAL A 4 -14.33 -15.43 -3.30
CA VAL A 4 -13.74 -16.00 -2.09
C VAL A 4 -12.22 -15.84 -2.17
N LEU A 5 -11.66 -14.98 -1.32
CA LEU A 5 -10.23 -14.97 -1.04
C LEU A 5 -9.86 -16.27 -0.31
N ALA A 6 -9.28 -17.22 -1.03
CA ALA A 6 -8.77 -18.46 -0.47
C ALA A 6 -7.61 -18.17 0.49
N SER A 7 -7.82 -18.53 1.76
CA SER A 7 -6.80 -18.58 2.81
C SER A 7 -5.92 -19.81 2.61
N CYS A 8 -4.71 -19.64 2.08
CA CYS A 8 -3.70 -20.70 2.09
C CYS A 8 -3.03 -20.77 3.47
N ALA A 9 -3.61 -21.53 4.39
CA ALA A 9 -2.97 -22.02 5.60
C ALA A 9 -2.63 -23.51 5.41
N GLY A 10 -1.47 -23.79 4.80
CA GLY A 10 -0.93 -25.15 4.69
C GLY A 10 0.11 -25.41 5.78
N ARG A 11 -0.31 -25.99 6.91
CA ARG A 11 0.60 -26.76 7.77
C ARG A 11 0.77 -28.13 7.14
N GLY A 12 1.98 -28.45 6.67
CA GLY A 12 2.34 -29.76 6.15
C GLY A 12 3.72 -30.15 6.65
N SER A 13 3.72 -31.12 7.56
CA SER A 13 4.86 -31.69 8.26
C SER A 13 5.91 -32.31 7.33
N SER A 14 7.17 -32.14 7.70
CA SER A 14 8.32 -32.97 7.31
C SER A 14 8.02 -34.45 7.57
N ALA A 15 8.04 -35.29 6.52
CA ALA A 15 8.46 -36.70 6.58
C ALA A 15 8.51 -37.31 5.17
N ASP A 16 9.63 -37.97 4.89
CA ASP A 16 9.78 -39.17 4.06
C ASP A 16 9.30 -39.17 2.60
N LEU A 17 10.26 -38.92 1.69
CA LEU A 17 10.35 -39.66 0.43
C LEU A 17 11.81 -40.04 0.15
N LYS A 18 12.22 -41.19 0.69
CA LYS A 18 13.35 -42.01 0.23
C LYS A 18 12.85 -42.95 -0.88
N GLY A 19 13.61 -43.08 -1.97
CA GLY A 19 13.48 -44.14 -2.98
C GLY A 19 13.58 -43.58 -4.41
N ALA A 20 14.77 -43.65 -5.03
CA ALA A 20 15.16 -44.64 -6.04
C ALA A 20 14.96 -44.05 -7.46
N PHE A 21 15.94 -43.82 -8.33
CA PHE A 21 16.98 -44.66 -8.95
C PHE A 21 17.92 -43.74 -9.80
N PRO A 22 18.95 -44.20 -10.54
CA PRO A 22 20.27 -44.66 -10.11
C PRO A 22 21.43 -43.78 -10.68
N LYS A 23 22.64 -44.00 -10.12
CA LYS A 23 23.92 -43.49 -10.64
C LYS A 23 24.19 -44.00 -12.07
N MET A 24 24.57 -43.13 -12.99
CA MET A 24 25.39 -43.49 -14.16
C MET A 24 26.81 -42.98 -13.97
N VAL A 25 27.74 -43.92 -14.01
CA VAL A 25 29.19 -43.75 -13.97
C VAL A 25 29.70 -43.74 -15.41
N GLY A 26 30.63 -42.82 -15.71
CA GLY A 26 31.69 -43.03 -16.70
C GLY A 26 31.42 -42.60 -18.13
N ARG A 27 32.04 -41.47 -18.53
CA ARG A 27 32.76 -41.38 -19.81
C ARG A 27 33.84 -40.29 -19.72
N GLU A 28 35.08 -40.72 -19.92
CA GLU A 28 36.28 -39.89 -19.97
C GLU A 28 36.42 -39.13 -21.30
N SER A 29 37.15 -38.01 -21.20
CA SER A 29 37.84 -37.23 -22.25
C SER A 29 36.93 -36.49 -23.25
N VAL A 30 37.13 -35.20 -23.53
CA VAL A 30 38.30 -34.67 -24.25
C VAL A 30 38.72 -33.28 -23.72
N GLU A 31 40.01 -33.18 -23.40
CA GLU A 31 40.71 -31.96 -23.00
C GLU A 31 41.04 -31.14 -24.28
N TRP A 32 40.37 -30.00 -24.49
CA TRP A 32 40.78 -29.03 -25.51
C TRP A 32 41.71 -28.00 -24.89
N LYS A 33 43.02 -28.27 -24.92
CA LYS A 33 44.05 -27.24 -24.70
C LYS A 33 44.06 -26.29 -25.90
N ARG A 34 43.38 -25.14 -25.77
CA ARG A 34 43.70 -23.95 -26.56
C ARG A 34 44.47 -23.00 -25.66
N GLY A 35 45.78 -22.89 -25.91
CA GLY A 35 46.60 -21.84 -25.35
C GLY A 35 46.03 -20.47 -25.75
N VAL A 36 45.76 -19.65 -24.74
CA VAL A 36 45.56 -18.21 -24.89
C VAL A 36 46.72 -17.57 -24.12
N PRO A 37 47.52 -16.70 -24.75
CA PRO A 37 48.67 -16.09 -24.10
C PRO A 37 48.26 -15.20 -22.93
N ASP A 38 49.07 -15.23 -21.87
CA ASP A 38 48.96 -14.35 -20.71
C ASP A 38 49.00 -12.88 -21.15
N PHE A 39 47.83 -12.24 -21.15
CA PHE A 39 47.72 -10.79 -21.08
C PHE A 39 47.66 -10.40 -19.60
N GLU A 40 48.82 -10.46 -18.94
CA GLU A 40 49.05 -9.65 -17.75
C GLU A 40 48.98 -8.16 -18.16
N GLY A 41 48.14 -7.37 -17.48
CA GLY A 41 48.26 -5.91 -17.53
C GLY A 41 47.04 -5.09 -17.95
N ILE A 42 45.82 -5.64 -18.01
CA ILE A 42 44.61 -4.80 -17.96
C ILE A 42 43.89 -5.11 -16.66
N SER A 43 44.01 -4.18 -15.71
CA SER A 43 43.10 -4.10 -14.56
C SER A 43 41.67 -4.08 -15.12
N ARG A 44 41.03 -5.25 -15.15
CA ARG A 44 39.60 -5.36 -15.37
C ARG A 44 38.99 -4.59 -14.21
N ARG A 45 38.62 -3.32 -14.46
CA ARG A 45 37.62 -2.66 -13.62
C ARG A 45 36.50 -3.68 -13.49
N LYS A 46 36.33 -4.26 -12.30
CA LYS A 46 35.19 -5.11 -11.99
C LYS A 46 33.97 -4.25 -12.28
N MET A 47 33.39 -4.41 -13.46
CA MET A 47 32.07 -3.86 -13.71
C MET A 47 31.20 -4.48 -12.64
N ALA A 48 30.60 -3.62 -11.82
CA ALA A 48 29.65 -4.07 -10.83
C ALA A 48 28.60 -4.92 -11.57
N PRO A 49 28.17 -6.07 -11.00
CA PRO A 49 27.26 -6.99 -11.68
C PRO A 49 26.04 -6.21 -12.22
N PRO A 50 25.46 -6.58 -13.37
CA PRO A 50 24.43 -5.77 -14.06
C PRO A 50 23.23 -5.38 -13.17
N PHE A 51 22.98 -6.12 -12.08
CA PHE A 51 21.96 -5.83 -11.05
C PHE A 51 22.32 -4.70 -10.06
N SER A 52 23.56 -4.18 -10.11
CA SER A 52 24.02 -3.06 -9.27
C SER A 52 23.48 -1.70 -9.73
N PHE A 53 23.06 -1.60 -11.00
CA PHE A 53 22.39 -0.43 -11.56
C PHE A 53 20.85 -0.55 -11.53
N SER A 54 20.29 -1.76 -11.71
CA SER A 54 18.83 -1.97 -11.87
C SER A 54 17.98 -1.70 -10.62
N ASN A 55 18.59 -1.55 -9.45
CA ASN A 55 17.87 -1.24 -8.20
C ASN A 55 18.10 0.20 -7.68
N ARG A 56 18.87 1.03 -8.39
CA ARG A 56 19.19 2.40 -7.92
C ARG A 56 17.95 3.28 -7.86
N LEU A 57 17.12 3.24 -8.91
CA LEU A 57 15.87 4.00 -8.98
C LEU A 57 14.94 3.61 -7.84
N ALA A 58 14.66 2.31 -7.70
CA ALA A 58 13.80 1.79 -6.66
C ALA A 58 14.27 2.15 -5.24
N ARG A 59 15.57 2.00 -4.95
CA ARG A 59 16.16 2.41 -3.67
C ARG A 59 16.18 3.92 -3.47
N TRP A 60 16.26 4.70 -4.56
CA TRP A 60 16.17 6.15 -4.50
C TRP A 60 14.74 6.55 -4.15
N VAL A 61 13.74 6.09 -4.92
CA VAL A 61 12.31 6.31 -4.63
C VAL A 61 11.98 5.93 -3.20
N ALA A 62 12.34 4.70 -2.78
CA ALA A 62 12.14 4.21 -1.43
C ALA A 62 12.78 5.08 -0.34
N ARG A 63 13.95 5.69 -0.59
CA ARG A 63 14.59 6.57 0.40
C ARG A 63 13.95 7.95 0.43
N THR A 64 13.51 8.44 -0.72
CA THR A 64 12.94 9.78 -0.86
C THR A 64 11.54 9.87 -0.26
N CYS A 65 10.68 8.86 -0.46
CA CYS A 65 9.27 8.95 -0.04
C CYS A 65 8.93 8.28 1.29
N ARG A 66 9.81 7.43 1.83
CA ARG A 66 9.48 6.55 2.96
C ARG A 66 9.16 7.28 4.25
N SER A 67 9.72 8.46 4.48
CA SER A 67 9.35 9.29 5.63
C SER A 67 7.91 9.76 5.56
N SER A 68 7.31 9.82 4.37
CA SER A 68 5.95 10.34 4.15
C SER A 68 4.89 9.25 4.10
N ILE A 69 5.30 7.97 4.14
CA ILE A 69 4.41 6.82 4.10
C ILE A 69 4.24 6.27 5.52
N MET A 70 2.99 6.04 5.91
CA MET A 70 2.62 5.66 7.26
C MET A 70 1.76 4.40 7.28
N SER A 71 1.91 3.60 8.34
CA SER A 71 0.98 2.52 8.65
C SER A 71 -0.20 3.13 9.39
N ILE A 72 -1.41 2.85 8.94
CA ILE A 72 -2.65 3.21 9.62
C ILE A 72 -3.17 1.95 10.31
N GLU A 73 -3.50 2.07 11.59
CA GLU A 73 -4.14 1.05 12.42
C GLU A 73 -5.55 1.55 12.77
N LEU A 74 -6.56 0.72 12.53
CA LEU A 74 -7.93 0.94 13.00
C LEU A 74 -8.23 -0.08 14.09
N ARG A 75 -8.58 0.41 15.27
CA ARG A 75 -9.01 -0.42 16.38
C ARG A 75 -10.53 -0.37 16.51
N PRO A 76 -11.23 -1.50 16.34
CA PRO A 76 -12.69 -1.52 16.35
C PRO A 76 -13.26 -1.31 17.76
N HIS A 77 -14.40 -0.62 17.81
CA HIS A 77 -15.38 -0.76 18.88
C HIS A 77 -16.34 -1.89 18.49
N ALA A 78 -16.09 -3.09 19.02
CA ALA A 78 -16.74 -4.33 18.59
C ALA A 78 -18.26 -4.22 18.43
N ASP A 79 -18.96 -3.67 19.45
CA ASP A 79 -20.41 -3.55 19.42
C ASP A 79 -20.90 -2.63 18.29
N ARG A 80 -20.21 -1.50 18.07
CA ARG A 80 -20.58 -0.49 17.06
C ARG A 80 -20.32 -1.00 15.64
N VAL A 81 -19.21 -1.71 15.45
CA VAL A 81 -18.88 -2.35 14.17
C VAL A 81 -19.90 -3.45 13.85
N ARG A 82 -20.28 -4.26 14.85
CA ARG A 82 -21.31 -5.30 14.70
C ARG A 82 -22.65 -4.70 14.29
N THR A 83 -23.12 -3.69 15.02
CA THR A 83 -24.37 -2.98 14.69
C THR A 83 -24.34 -2.44 13.26
N ARG A 84 -23.25 -1.77 12.85
CA ARG A 84 -23.14 -1.26 11.49
C ARG A 84 -23.15 -2.36 10.44
N TRP A 85 -22.45 -3.47 10.68
CA TRP A 85 -22.47 -4.60 9.76
C TRP A 85 -23.91 -5.11 9.57
N ASP A 86 -24.65 -5.31 10.66
CA ASP A 86 -26.03 -5.83 10.61
C ASP A 86 -26.99 -4.90 9.85
N GLU A 87 -26.76 -3.58 9.90
CA GLU A 87 -27.53 -2.60 9.12
C GLU A 87 -27.29 -2.73 7.60
N VAL A 88 -26.05 -2.98 7.20
CA VAL A 88 -25.63 -2.97 5.78
C VAL A 88 -25.80 -4.36 5.15
N HIS A 89 -25.50 -5.40 5.92
CA HIS A 89 -25.56 -6.81 5.53
C HIS A 89 -26.24 -7.62 6.65
N PRO A 90 -27.60 -7.61 6.69
CA PRO A 90 -28.36 -8.38 7.67
C PRO A 90 -27.94 -9.84 7.67
N PHE A 91 -27.73 -10.41 8.85
CA PHE A 91 -27.31 -11.80 9.00
C PHE A 91 -28.34 -12.77 8.41
N ASP A 92 -27.91 -13.65 7.52
CA ASP A 92 -28.76 -14.63 6.85
C ASP A 92 -28.67 -16.05 7.46
N GLY A 93 -27.84 -16.24 8.50
CA GLY A 93 -27.59 -17.54 9.11
C GLY A 93 -26.28 -18.21 8.68
N ASN A 94 -25.47 -17.60 7.81
CA ASN A 94 -24.22 -18.18 7.32
C ASN A 94 -23.07 -18.12 8.34
N SER A 95 -22.56 -19.29 8.75
CA SER A 95 -21.49 -19.40 9.75
C SER A 95 -20.13 -18.84 9.30
N GLU A 96 -19.81 -18.83 8.00
CA GLU A 96 -18.58 -18.23 7.49
C GLU A 96 -18.61 -16.71 7.54
N GLU A 97 -19.78 -16.12 7.26
CA GLU A 97 -19.97 -14.67 7.38
C GLU A 97 -19.95 -14.22 8.84
N ASP A 98 -20.52 -15.01 9.75
CA ASP A 98 -20.42 -14.73 11.18
C ASP A 98 -18.96 -14.80 11.68
N ALA A 99 -18.17 -15.77 11.21
CA ALA A 99 -16.75 -15.84 11.53
C ALA A 99 -15.98 -14.61 11.03
N ARG A 100 -16.23 -14.16 9.79
CA ARG A 100 -15.63 -12.92 9.23
C ARG A 100 -16.05 -11.68 10.00
N ARG A 101 -17.32 -11.60 10.39
CA ARG A 101 -17.87 -10.53 11.21
C ARG A 101 -17.21 -10.48 12.58
N ASN A 102 -17.12 -11.62 13.25
CA ASN A 102 -16.42 -11.75 14.53
C ASN A 102 -14.96 -11.33 14.40
N GLN A 103 -14.31 -11.66 13.28
CA GLN A 103 -12.96 -11.20 13.01
C GLN A 103 -12.89 -9.66 12.91
N LEU A 104 -13.72 -9.03 12.07
CA LEU A 104 -13.70 -7.56 11.91
C LEU A 104 -13.99 -6.81 13.22
N CYS A 105 -14.85 -7.35 14.07
CA CYS A 105 -15.21 -6.74 15.35
C CYS A 105 -14.07 -6.75 16.37
N ASN A 106 -13.13 -7.69 16.27
CA ASN A 106 -12.11 -7.94 17.28
C ASN A 106 -10.68 -7.63 16.81
N ASP A 107 -10.40 -7.86 15.53
CA ASP A 107 -9.07 -7.70 14.96
C ASP A 107 -8.78 -6.23 14.64
N ARG A 108 -7.52 -5.86 14.84
CA ARG A 108 -7.02 -4.57 14.34
C ARG A 108 -6.90 -4.63 12.82
N LEU A 109 -7.42 -3.61 12.15
CA LEU A 109 -7.27 -3.46 10.71
C LEU A 109 -6.07 -2.59 10.41
N TYR A 110 -5.39 -2.90 9.31
CA TYR A 110 -4.21 -2.17 8.89
C TYR A 110 -4.35 -1.74 7.45
N SER A 111 -3.94 -0.51 7.17
CA SER A 111 -3.71 0.00 5.82
C SER A 111 -2.40 0.79 5.78
N THR A 112 -2.04 1.21 4.58
CA THR A 112 -0.99 2.16 4.33
C THR A 112 -1.62 3.47 3.89
N GLY A 113 -1.04 4.60 4.29
CA GLY A 113 -1.39 5.91 3.76
C GLY A 113 -0.15 6.75 3.59
N PHE A 114 -0.29 7.94 3.02
CA PHE A 114 0.82 8.86 2.86
C PHE A 114 0.39 10.32 3.03
N VAL A 115 1.35 11.16 3.41
CA VAL A 115 1.15 12.60 3.58
C VAL A 115 0.91 13.23 2.21
N ILE A 116 -0.19 13.95 2.05
CA ILE A 116 -0.51 14.70 0.83
C ILE A 116 -0.40 16.21 1.00
N ALA A 117 -0.49 16.71 2.23
CA ALA A 117 -0.37 18.12 2.52
C ALA A 117 0.09 18.35 3.97
N GLU A 118 0.82 19.43 4.15
CA GLU A 118 1.20 19.98 5.46
C GLU A 118 0.99 21.50 5.38
N ASP A 119 0.31 22.06 6.37
CA ASP A 119 0.21 23.49 6.58
C ASP A 119 0.82 23.86 7.95
N ALA A 120 0.60 25.09 8.43
CA ALA A 120 1.19 25.56 9.67
C ALA A 120 0.83 24.65 10.88
N ASP A 121 -0.39 24.12 10.90
CA ASP A 121 -0.98 23.46 12.06
C ASP A 121 -1.39 22.01 11.81
N SER A 122 -1.45 21.58 10.55
CA SER A 122 -2.09 20.33 10.13
C SER A 122 -1.24 19.51 9.17
N VAL A 123 -1.37 18.19 9.28
CA VAL A 123 -0.86 17.21 8.32
C VAL A 123 -2.02 16.33 7.87
N TRP A 124 -2.13 16.16 6.56
CA TRP A 124 -3.20 15.41 5.91
C TRP A 124 -2.66 14.14 5.28
N LEU A 125 -3.30 13.00 5.57
CA LEU A 125 -2.92 11.69 5.06
C LEU A 125 -4.03 11.10 4.20
N LEU A 126 -3.67 10.61 3.01
CA LEU A 126 -4.58 9.92 2.12
C LEU A 126 -4.40 8.40 2.21
N THR A 127 -5.52 7.67 2.19
CA THR A 127 -5.59 6.22 2.11
C THR A 127 -6.89 5.79 1.44
N THR A 128 -7.14 4.49 1.36
CA THR A 128 -8.38 3.89 0.84
C THR A 128 -9.36 3.52 1.95
N VAL A 129 -10.65 3.50 1.64
CA VAL A 129 -11.71 3.11 2.58
C VAL A 129 -12.12 1.62 2.45
N HIS A 130 -11.74 0.91 1.39
CA HIS A 130 -12.17 -0.46 1.12
C HIS A 130 -11.74 -1.46 2.19
N MET A 131 -10.78 -1.12 3.06
CA MET A 131 -10.49 -1.94 4.23
C MET A 131 -11.72 -2.09 5.15
N LEU A 132 -12.73 -1.23 4.96
CA LEU A 132 -14.03 -1.21 5.63
C LEU A 132 -15.18 -1.64 4.70
N GLU A 133 -14.91 -2.32 3.57
CA GLU A 133 -15.92 -2.66 2.54
C GLU A 133 -17.14 -3.40 3.11
N ASN A 134 -16.97 -4.19 4.16
CA ASN A 134 -18.07 -4.89 4.81
C ASN A 134 -18.99 -4.00 5.67
N LEU A 135 -18.71 -2.70 5.76
CA LEU A 135 -19.44 -1.74 6.60
C LEU A 135 -20.18 -0.67 5.79
N TYR A 136 -20.16 -0.78 4.46
CA TYR A 136 -20.89 0.11 3.57
C TYR A 136 -21.27 -0.54 2.25
N ASN A 137 -22.27 0.06 1.61
CA ASN A 137 -22.64 -0.21 0.23
C ASN A 137 -23.09 1.10 -0.42
N ALA A 138 -23.46 1.06 -1.71
CA ALA A 138 -23.88 2.25 -2.43
C ALA A 138 -25.05 3.00 -1.75
N GLN A 139 -25.94 2.28 -1.07
CA GLN A 139 -27.11 2.84 -0.39
C GLN A 139 -26.80 3.34 1.02
N ASN A 140 -25.73 2.82 1.65
CA ASN A 140 -25.34 3.10 3.03
C ASN A 140 -23.84 3.49 3.08
N PRO A 141 -23.45 4.63 2.49
CA PRO A 141 -22.06 5.07 2.49
C PRO A 141 -21.57 5.42 3.90
N LEU A 142 -20.25 5.36 4.11
CA LEU A 142 -19.62 5.86 5.32
C LEU A 142 -19.54 7.38 5.30
N THR A 143 -19.54 7.96 6.49
CA THR A 143 -19.15 9.35 6.74
C THR A 143 -17.98 9.36 7.73
N PRO A 144 -17.22 10.46 7.85
CA PRO A 144 -16.13 10.55 8.81
C PRO A 144 -16.63 10.33 10.25
N ALA A 145 -17.81 10.85 10.58
CA ALA A 145 -18.44 10.65 11.88
C ALA A 145 -18.78 9.18 12.18
N ILE A 146 -19.24 8.43 11.17
CA ILE A 146 -19.49 6.99 11.31
C ILE A 146 -18.17 6.25 11.56
N ILE A 147 -17.10 6.58 10.84
CA ILE A 147 -15.78 5.97 11.02
C ILE A 147 -15.24 6.25 12.43
N GLU A 148 -15.25 7.51 12.88
CA GLU A 148 -14.77 7.89 14.22
C GLU A 148 -15.64 7.34 15.36
N ASN A 149 -16.90 7.01 15.07
CA ASN A 149 -17.75 6.30 16.03
C ASN A 149 -17.35 4.83 16.14
N MET A 150 -16.99 4.18 15.03
CA MET A 150 -16.68 2.75 15.01
C MET A 150 -15.22 2.41 15.36
N PHE A 151 -14.29 3.32 15.11
CA PHE A 151 -12.86 3.02 15.22
C PHE A 151 -12.08 4.10 15.96
N ILE A 152 -11.04 3.65 16.67
CA ILE A 152 -9.93 4.51 17.06
C ILE A 152 -8.85 4.36 15.99
N SER A 153 -8.70 5.40 15.17
CA SER A 153 -7.70 5.46 14.09
C SER A 153 -6.36 5.96 14.62
N SER A 154 -5.27 5.28 14.29
CA SER A 154 -3.91 5.71 14.65
C SER A 154 -2.89 5.43 13.56
N ILE A 155 -1.78 6.16 13.58
CA ILE A 155 -0.66 6.02 12.65
C ILE A 155 0.62 5.57 13.33
N THR A 156 1.46 4.89 12.56
CA THR A 156 2.88 4.69 12.85
C THR A 156 3.70 5.14 11.66
N CYS A 157 4.59 6.11 11.85
CA CYS A 157 5.53 6.50 10.81
C CYS A 157 6.70 5.51 10.74
N ASP A 158 7.37 5.47 9.60
CA ASP A 158 8.47 4.55 9.36
C ASP A 158 9.64 4.71 10.35
N HIS A 159 9.94 5.94 10.79
CA HIS A 159 10.98 6.21 11.78
C HIS A 159 10.69 5.53 13.12
N ARG A 160 9.44 5.57 13.57
CA ARG A 160 9.01 4.96 14.83
C ARG A 160 8.89 3.45 14.72
N GLU A 161 8.48 2.95 13.56
CA GLU A 161 8.52 1.52 13.27
C GLU A 161 9.97 0.97 13.29
N ILE A 162 10.95 1.72 12.76
CA ILE A 162 12.38 1.34 12.86
C ILE A 162 12.80 1.24 14.32
N ARG A 163 12.53 2.28 15.12
CA ARG A 163 12.92 2.33 16.53
C ARG A 163 12.32 1.19 17.35
N HIS A 164 11.06 0.86 17.08
CA HIS A 164 10.43 -0.28 17.72
C HIS A 164 11.13 -1.60 17.34
N ARG A 165 11.41 -1.81 16.05
CA ARG A 165 12.09 -3.03 15.58
C ARG A 165 13.56 -3.12 16.00
N SER A 166 14.24 -2.00 16.21
CA SER A 166 15.61 -1.98 16.75
C SER A 166 15.65 -2.19 18.26
N GLY A 167 14.50 -2.21 18.93
CA GLY A 167 14.40 -2.31 20.39
C GLY A 167 14.66 -1.00 21.12
N GLU A 168 14.81 0.12 20.42
CA GLU A 168 14.92 1.46 21.04
C GLU A 168 13.61 1.88 21.69
N ASP A 169 12.48 1.59 21.04
CA ASP A 169 11.15 1.80 21.58
C ASP A 169 10.57 0.42 21.99
N PRO A 170 10.42 0.11 23.30
CA PRO A 170 9.97 -1.22 23.74
C PRO A 170 8.55 -1.55 23.27
N ASP A 171 7.70 -0.52 23.19
CA ASP A 171 6.34 -0.62 22.67
C ASP A 171 6.23 0.01 21.28
N ARG A 172 5.33 -0.53 20.46
CA ARG A 172 4.98 0.08 19.16
C ARG A 172 4.17 1.36 19.40
N VAL A 173 4.85 2.51 19.34
CA VAL A 173 4.21 3.81 19.57
C VAL A 173 3.37 4.21 18.36
N THR A 174 2.09 4.48 18.60
CA THR A 174 1.14 4.98 17.59
C THR A 174 0.65 6.38 17.96
N ARG A 175 0.10 7.11 16.98
CA ARG A 175 -0.54 8.40 17.25
C ARG A 175 -1.93 8.52 16.64
N ARG A 176 -2.88 9.04 17.42
CA ARG A 176 -4.27 9.18 16.96
C ARG A 176 -4.36 10.15 15.78
N VAL A 177 -5.17 9.76 14.80
CA VAL A 177 -5.58 10.59 13.66
C VAL A 177 -7.10 10.60 13.59
N PHE A 178 -7.66 11.53 12.82
CA PHE A 178 -9.11 11.70 12.72
C PHE A 178 -9.55 11.66 11.26
N ALA A 179 -10.56 10.85 10.95
CA ALA A 179 -11.17 10.87 9.64
C ALA A 179 -11.83 12.24 9.41
N THR A 180 -11.62 12.82 8.24
CA THR A 180 -12.11 14.17 7.90
C THR A 180 -12.96 14.18 6.66
N GLU A 181 -12.56 13.41 5.65
CA GLU A 181 -13.31 13.26 4.40
C GLU A 181 -13.32 11.79 3.99
N VAL A 182 -14.40 11.35 3.34
CA VAL A 182 -14.51 10.00 2.81
C VAL A 182 -15.33 10.01 1.53
N SER A 183 -14.89 9.22 0.55
CA SER A 183 -15.64 8.93 -0.66
C SER A 183 -15.65 7.41 -0.85
N CYS A 184 -16.73 6.76 -0.43
CA CYS A 184 -16.93 5.33 -0.68
C CYS A 184 -16.97 5.04 -2.18
N ALA A 185 -17.57 5.92 -2.99
CA ALA A 185 -17.67 5.74 -4.43
C ALA A 185 -16.34 5.85 -5.18
N ARG A 186 -15.33 6.52 -4.61
CA ARG A 186 -13.98 6.61 -5.19
C ARG A 186 -12.91 5.85 -4.40
N ASP A 187 -13.33 5.14 -3.37
CA ASP A 187 -12.47 4.44 -2.42
C ASP A 187 -11.37 5.31 -1.79
N LEU A 188 -11.71 6.53 -1.34
CA LEU A 188 -10.76 7.45 -0.74
C LEU A 188 -11.16 7.85 0.67
N LEU A 189 -10.17 7.96 1.56
CA LEU A 189 -10.32 8.38 2.95
C LEU A 189 -9.19 9.34 3.32
N LEU A 190 -9.56 10.49 3.88
CA LEU A 190 -8.64 11.52 4.32
C LEU A 190 -8.58 11.59 5.84
N TYR A 191 -7.38 11.44 6.37
CA TYR A 191 -7.07 11.61 7.78
C TYR A 191 -6.37 12.95 8.04
N TRP A 192 -6.61 13.48 9.23
CA TRP A 192 -5.95 14.67 9.76
C TRP A 192 -5.24 14.38 11.08
N ILE A 193 -4.10 15.03 11.27
CA ILE A 193 -3.42 15.16 12.56
C ILE A 193 -2.81 16.55 12.68
N SER A 194 -2.86 17.16 13.87
CA SER A 194 -2.16 18.42 14.08
C SER A 194 -0.64 18.21 13.94
N ARG A 195 0.05 19.14 13.29
CA ARG A 195 1.49 19.16 13.10
C ARG A 195 2.25 19.08 14.43
N ALA A 196 1.79 19.80 15.46
CA ALA A 196 2.38 19.75 16.80
C ALA A 196 2.33 18.33 17.40
N ASN A 197 1.18 17.63 17.31
CA ASN A 197 1.06 16.25 17.77
C ASN A 197 1.95 15.28 16.97
N LEU A 198 2.08 15.47 15.66
CA LEU A 198 2.99 14.66 14.85
C LEU A 198 4.45 14.93 15.23
N HIS A 199 4.84 16.18 15.47
CA HIS A 199 6.20 16.56 15.83
C HIS A 199 6.62 16.06 17.22
N MET A 200 5.73 16.14 18.22
CA MET A 200 5.95 15.53 19.53
C MET A 200 6.11 14.01 19.44
N TYR A 201 5.43 13.39 18.47
CA TYR A 201 5.55 11.97 18.19
C TYR A 201 6.82 11.63 17.40
N CYS A 202 7.20 12.41 16.39
CA CYS A 202 8.38 12.19 15.57
C CYS A 202 8.92 13.52 15.04
N THR A 203 10.18 13.83 15.38
CA THR A 203 10.82 15.10 15.01
C THR A 203 11.36 15.12 13.58
N THR A 204 11.47 13.96 12.93
CA THR A 204 11.91 13.87 11.53
C THR A 204 10.84 14.43 10.59
N PRO A 205 11.21 15.15 9.51
CA PRO A 205 10.23 15.65 8.53
C PRO A 205 9.47 14.51 7.81
N HIS A 206 8.19 14.75 7.51
CA HIS A 206 7.30 13.85 6.73
C HIS A 206 6.73 14.64 5.54
N PRO A 207 7.56 15.01 4.54
CA PRO A 207 7.17 15.94 3.49
C PRO A 207 6.00 15.40 2.65
N PRO A 208 5.07 16.23 2.16
CA PRO A 208 4.01 15.77 1.28
C PRO A 208 4.51 15.06 0.02
N LEU A 209 3.87 13.95 -0.35
CA LEU A 209 4.01 13.31 -1.65
C LEU A 209 2.90 13.83 -2.56
N PHE A 210 3.28 14.59 -3.58
CA PHE A 210 2.31 15.20 -4.46
C PHE A 210 1.78 14.16 -5.47
N PRO A 211 0.44 14.00 -5.60
CA PRO A 211 -0.24 13.39 -6.73
C PRO A 211 -0.09 14.29 -7.96
N TYR A 212 1.14 14.34 -8.45
CA TYR A 212 1.51 15.07 -9.65
C TYR A 212 2.48 14.28 -10.48
N ALA A 213 1.97 13.51 -11.45
CA ALA A 213 2.82 12.87 -12.44
C ALA A 213 3.02 13.80 -13.64
N THR A 214 4.28 14.11 -13.97
CA THR A 214 4.67 14.85 -15.17
C THR A 214 4.83 13.96 -16.40
N LYS A 215 4.94 12.64 -16.19
CA LYS A 215 5.16 11.64 -17.24
C LYS A 215 4.38 10.37 -16.95
N ASP A 216 3.87 9.76 -18.01
CA ASP A 216 3.27 8.42 -17.97
C ASP A 216 4.37 7.40 -17.62
N GLY A 217 4.48 7.09 -16.33
CA GLY A 217 5.42 6.10 -15.84
C GLY A 217 4.92 4.70 -16.18
N SER A 218 5.61 4.02 -17.10
CA SER A 218 5.42 2.58 -17.34
C SER A 218 5.80 1.73 -16.14
N HIS A 219 6.56 2.29 -15.19
CA HIS A 219 7.07 1.61 -14.00
C HIS A 219 6.54 2.26 -12.73
N GLY A 220 5.97 1.44 -11.85
CA GLY A 220 5.43 1.85 -10.57
C GLY A 220 6.23 1.25 -9.42
N VAL A 221 6.47 2.07 -8.38
CA VAL A 221 7.08 1.63 -7.12
C VAL A 221 6.04 1.73 -6.01
N MET A 222 5.70 0.61 -5.39
CA MET A 222 4.79 0.54 -4.25
C MET A 222 5.57 0.30 -2.96
N ALA A 223 5.22 1.03 -1.90
CA ALA A 223 5.89 0.96 -0.60
C ALA A 223 4.90 0.77 0.56
N PRO A 224 4.36 -0.44 0.79
CA PRO A 224 3.58 -0.75 1.99
C PRO A 224 4.39 -0.56 3.27
N SER A 225 3.82 0.18 4.23
CA SER A 225 4.51 0.51 5.48
C SER A 225 4.80 -0.72 6.35
N ARG A 226 3.86 -1.66 6.45
CA ARG A 226 3.93 -2.78 7.42
C ARG A 226 5.04 -3.79 7.13
N TYR A 227 5.23 -4.14 5.85
CA TYR A 227 6.27 -5.10 5.45
C TYR A 227 7.58 -4.41 5.06
N ARG A 228 7.56 -3.09 4.88
CA ARG A 228 8.69 -2.32 4.33
C ARG A 228 9.23 -2.94 3.04
N THR A 229 8.35 -3.61 2.30
CA THR A 229 8.67 -4.26 1.03
C THR A 229 8.47 -3.23 -0.05
N LEU A 230 9.51 -2.99 -0.84
CA LEU A 230 9.38 -2.23 -2.07
C LEU A 230 9.01 -3.22 -3.18
N VAL A 231 7.94 -2.95 -3.92
CA VAL A 231 7.59 -3.75 -5.10
C VAL A 231 7.64 -2.85 -6.32
N ILE A 232 8.30 -3.33 -7.37
CA ILE A 232 8.45 -2.64 -8.64
C ILE A 232 7.64 -3.46 -9.65
N GLY A 233 6.86 -2.78 -10.46
CA GLY A 233 6.18 -3.41 -11.58
C GLY A 233 5.93 -2.42 -12.70
N GLU A 234 5.23 -2.92 -13.71
CA GLU A 234 4.87 -2.27 -14.94
C GLU A 234 3.37 -2.17 -15.09
N THR A 235 2.92 -1.03 -15.60
CA THR A 235 1.50 -0.80 -15.92
C THR A 235 1.08 -1.78 -17.01
N SER A 236 0.21 -2.72 -16.64
CA SER A 236 -0.35 -3.72 -17.55
C SER A 236 -1.61 -3.18 -18.25
N HIS A 237 -2.35 -2.29 -17.59
CA HIS A 237 -3.48 -1.57 -18.17
C HIS A 237 -3.61 -0.17 -17.56
N GLY A 238 -3.76 0.86 -18.39
CA GLY A 238 -3.77 2.25 -17.93
C GLY A 238 -5.14 2.76 -17.43
N LEU A 239 -6.23 2.13 -17.87
CA LEU A 239 -7.59 2.58 -17.57
C LEU A 239 -8.58 1.41 -17.68
N ARG A 240 -8.90 0.76 -16.56
CA ARG A 240 -10.03 -0.14 -16.43
C ARG A 240 -11.15 0.56 -15.68
N GLU A 241 -12.36 0.52 -16.19
CA GLU A 241 -13.51 0.88 -15.38
C GLU A 241 -13.78 -0.24 -14.38
N TYR A 242 -14.40 0.06 -13.23
CA TYR A 242 -14.68 -0.98 -12.23
C TYR A 242 -15.48 -2.16 -12.80
N ARG A 243 -16.41 -1.89 -13.73
CA ARG A 243 -17.21 -2.92 -14.43
C ARG A 243 -16.39 -3.88 -15.29
N ASP A 244 -15.19 -3.49 -15.70
CA ASP A 244 -14.30 -4.35 -16.48
C ASP A 244 -13.61 -5.40 -15.60
N VAL A 245 -13.64 -5.18 -14.28
CA VAL A 245 -12.98 -6.02 -13.27
C VAL A 245 -14.01 -6.83 -12.48
N VAL A 246 -15.16 -6.22 -12.14
CA VAL A 246 -16.19 -6.82 -11.28
C VAL A 246 -17.56 -6.72 -11.93
N ARG A 247 -18.31 -7.85 -11.91
CA ARG A 247 -19.65 -7.93 -12.51
C ARG A 247 -20.70 -7.12 -11.76
N ASP A 248 -20.66 -7.14 -10.43
CA ASP A 248 -21.66 -6.52 -9.56
C ASP A 248 -21.05 -5.33 -8.81
N ASN A 249 -21.61 -4.14 -8.97
CA ASN A 249 -21.14 -2.92 -8.31
C ASN A 249 -21.88 -2.64 -6.99
N VAL A 250 -21.73 -3.56 -6.03
CA VAL A 250 -22.40 -3.48 -4.71
C VAL A 250 -22.03 -2.20 -3.95
N TYR A 251 -20.79 -1.73 -4.10
CA TYR A 251 -20.26 -0.58 -3.40
C TYR A 251 -20.54 0.76 -4.09
N GLY A 252 -21.06 0.74 -5.33
CA GLY A 252 -21.34 1.94 -6.10
C GLY A 252 -20.07 2.68 -6.53
N TYR A 253 -18.98 1.95 -6.77
CA TYR A 253 -17.72 2.52 -7.24
C TYR A 253 -17.88 3.20 -8.59
N GLN A 254 -17.30 4.39 -8.70
CA GLN A 254 -17.34 5.27 -9.86
C GLN A 254 -15.93 5.59 -10.39
N MET A 255 -14.88 5.15 -9.69
CA MET A 255 -13.50 5.36 -10.10
C MET A 255 -13.04 4.38 -11.19
N SER A 256 -11.97 4.77 -11.86
CA SER A 256 -11.21 3.91 -12.76
C SER A 256 -9.97 3.34 -12.05
N PHE A 257 -9.39 2.30 -12.64
CA PHE A 257 -8.19 1.63 -12.14
C PHE A 257 -7.08 1.61 -13.18
N GLY A 258 -5.86 1.87 -12.72
CA GLY A 258 -4.64 1.39 -13.37
C GLY A 258 -4.31 -0.01 -12.86
N GLU A 259 -4.07 -0.95 -13.76
CA GLU A 259 -3.59 -2.29 -13.44
C GLU A 259 -2.07 -2.34 -13.57
N VAL A 260 -1.40 -2.82 -12.53
CA VAL A 260 0.06 -2.95 -12.48
C VAL A 260 0.41 -4.36 -12.03
N ASN A 261 1.45 -4.96 -12.63
CA ASN A 261 1.91 -6.31 -12.30
C ASN A 261 2.73 -6.38 -10.99
N ILE A 262 2.17 -5.78 -9.94
CA ILE A 262 2.73 -5.75 -8.59
C ILE A 262 1.93 -6.71 -7.72
N THR A 263 2.64 -7.60 -7.01
CA THR A 263 2.04 -8.36 -5.92
C THR A 263 1.83 -7.45 -4.71
N SER A 264 0.63 -7.48 -4.13
CA SER A 264 0.29 -6.77 -2.91
C SER A 264 -0.07 -7.76 -1.79
N GLY A 265 0.19 -7.36 -0.54
CA GLY A 265 -0.11 -8.16 0.65
C GLY A 265 -1.09 -7.45 1.58
N LYS A 266 -1.68 -8.18 2.53
CA LYS A 266 -2.64 -7.61 3.50
C LYS A 266 -2.10 -6.36 4.20
N GLY A 267 -2.86 -5.28 4.17
CA GLY A 267 -2.48 -3.98 4.75
C GLY A 267 -1.59 -3.10 3.87
N SER A 268 -1.38 -3.49 2.61
CA SER A 268 -0.74 -2.63 1.60
C SER A 268 -1.73 -1.62 0.99
N SER A 269 -3.03 -1.89 1.07
CA SER A 269 -4.13 -1.00 0.72
C SER A 269 -3.86 0.45 1.10
N GLY A 270 -4.06 1.38 0.17
CA GLY A 270 -3.74 2.79 0.33
C GLY A 270 -2.26 3.15 0.18
N ALA A 271 -1.39 2.20 -0.18
CA ALA A 271 -0.01 2.53 -0.54
C ALA A 271 0.03 3.36 -1.84
N PRO A 272 0.88 4.40 -1.91
CA PRO A 272 1.05 5.14 -3.14
C PRO A 272 1.76 4.29 -4.19
N LEU A 273 1.33 4.43 -5.44
CA LEU A 273 2.11 4.05 -6.61
C LEU A 273 2.96 5.26 -7.01
N MET A 274 4.27 5.07 -7.06
CA MET A 274 5.22 6.14 -7.37
C MET A 274 5.83 5.95 -8.76
N SER A 275 5.99 7.05 -9.50
CA SER A 275 6.83 7.10 -10.70
C SER A 275 8.32 7.04 -10.34
N GLY A 276 9.17 6.95 -11.36
CA GLY A 276 10.62 7.09 -11.21
C GLY A 276 11.08 8.43 -10.65
N ASP A 277 10.25 9.47 -10.70
CA ASP A 277 10.55 10.83 -10.22
C ASP A 277 9.97 11.12 -8.81
N VAL A 278 9.48 10.08 -8.10
CA VAL A 278 8.84 10.18 -6.77
C VAL A 278 7.53 10.98 -6.83
N GLU A 279 6.83 10.86 -7.94
CA GLU A 279 5.50 11.43 -8.12
C GLU A 279 4.44 10.36 -7.88
N VAL A 280 3.37 10.69 -7.15
CA VAL A 280 2.26 9.73 -6.95
C VAL A 280 1.44 9.64 -8.24
N THR A 281 1.36 8.45 -8.81
CA THR A 281 0.60 8.13 -10.04
C THR A 281 -0.70 7.37 -9.77
N GLY A 282 -0.87 6.85 -8.56
CA GLY A 282 -2.09 6.14 -8.15
C GLY A 282 -2.05 5.71 -6.69
N LEU A 283 -3.16 5.13 -6.22
CA LEU A 283 -3.34 4.66 -4.85
C LEU A 283 -3.81 3.21 -4.85
N LEU A 284 -3.11 2.32 -4.14
CA LEU A 284 -3.45 0.89 -4.15
C LEU A 284 -4.85 0.66 -3.58
N HIS A 285 -5.76 0.16 -4.42
CA HIS A 285 -7.04 -0.38 -4.01
C HIS A 285 -6.85 -1.83 -3.56
N GLY A 286 -6.65 -2.75 -4.49
CA GLY A 286 -6.59 -4.18 -4.15
C GLY A 286 -5.89 -4.97 -5.24
N GLY A 287 -6.04 -6.28 -5.21
CA GLY A 287 -5.45 -7.15 -6.22
C GLY A 287 -5.78 -8.62 -5.98
N ASP A 288 -5.40 -9.46 -6.93
CA ASP A 288 -5.61 -10.92 -6.87
C ASP A 288 -4.35 -11.68 -6.40
N GLY A 289 -3.30 -10.95 -6.02
CA GLY A 289 -2.00 -11.48 -5.61
C GLY A 289 -0.97 -11.54 -6.76
N PHE A 290 -1.41 -11.46 -8.01
CA PHE A 290 -0.53 -11.39 -9.18
C PHE A 290 -0.55 -10.00 -9.82
N LEU A 291 -1.73 -9.39 -9.87
CA LEU A 291 -1.97 -8.04 -10.35
C LEU A 291 -2.55 -7.19 -9.23
N SER A 292 -2.22 -5.90 -9.24
CA SER A 292 -2.79 -4.91 -8.33
C SER A 292 -3.46 -3.79 -9.10
N LEU A 293 -4.58 -3.32 -8.55
CA LEU A 293 -5.42 -2.27 -9.06
C LEU A 293 -5.20 -1.01 -8.24
N PHE A 294 -4.95 0.10 -8.93
CA PHE A 294 -4.68 1.39 -8.32
C PHE A 294 -5.73 2.39 -8.77
N ILE A 295 -6.32 3.12 -7.84
CA ILE A 295 -7.18 4.27 -8.14
C ILE A 295 -6.33 5.28 -8.92
N THR A 296 -6.86 5.75 -10.04
CA THR A 296 -6.09 6.61 -10.96
C THR A 296 -5.77 7.96 -10.35
N LEU A 297 -4.71 8.59 -10.84
CA LEU A 297 -4.36 9.95 -10.47
C LEU A 297 -5.49 10.97 -10.73
N ALA A 298 -6.26 10.78 -11.81
CA ALA A 298 -7.38 11.64 -12.15
C ALA A 298 -8.45 11.58 -11.04
N ASP A 299 -8.90 10.37 -10.68
CA ASP A 299 -9.89 10.17 -9.62
C ASP A 299 -9.42 10.73 -8.26
N ILE A 300 -8.14 10.56 -7.94
CA ILE A 300 -7.55 11.14 -6.73
C ILE A 300 -7.67 12.66 -6.74
N ARG A 301 -7.25 13.32 -7.84
CA ARG A 301 -7.27 14.78 -7.96
C ARG A 301 -8.67 15.35 -7.93
N ASP A 302 -9.59 14.75 -8.66
CA ASP A 302 -10.99 15.21 -8.73
C ASP A 302 -11.63 15.15 -7.33
N THR A 303 -11.32 14.09 -6.56
CA THR A 303 -11.82 13.95 -5.19
C THR A 303 -11.20 14.96 -4.24
N LEU A 304 -9.90 15.20 -4.35
CA LEU A 304 -9.24 16.22 -3.53
C LEU A 304 -9.77 17.62 -3.84
N ALA A 305 -10.07 17.92 -5.12
CA ALA A 305 -10.68 19.17 -5.53
C ALA A 305 -12.09 19.33 -4.94
N GLU A 306 -12.92 18.28 -4.98
CA GLU A 306 -14.25 18.27 -4.36
C GLU A 306 -14.20 18.52 -2.84
N TRP A 307 -13.17 18.02 -2.17
CA TRP A 307 -12.92 18.28 -0.74
C TRP A 307 -12.28 19.65 -0.46
N GLY A 308 -12.10 20.50 -1.48
CA GLY A 308 -11.44 21.79 -1.34
C GLY A 308 -9.96 21.70 -0.98
N LYS A 309 -9.31 20.57 -1.29
CA LYS A 309 -7.88 20.30 -1.08
C LYS A 309 -7.09 20.48 -2.38
N GLU A 310 -7.45 21.49 -3.18
CA GLU A 310 -6.74 21.79 -4.42
C GLU A 310 -5.25 22.03 -4.16
N MET A 311 -4.44 21.11 -4.66
CA MET A 311 -3.00 21.09 -4.43
C MET A 311 -2.26 22.25 -5.10
N TYR A 312 -2.92 22.97 -6.01
CA TYR A 312 -2.39 24.15 -6.67
C TYR A 312 -2.16 25.33 -5.71
N ASN A 313 -2.90 25.42 -4.59
CA ASN A 313 -2.73 26.51 -3.62
C ASN A 313 -1.58 26.30 -2.61
N LEU A 314 -1.02 25.08 -2.52
CA LEU A 314 0.09 24.78 -1.61
C LEU A 314 1.47 25.06 -2.23
N LEU A 315 1.57 25.14 -3.56
CA LEU A 315 2.80 25.53 -4.25
C LEU A 315 3.01 27.05 -4.31
N SER A 316 1.92 27.83 -4.35
CA SER A 316 1.98 29.30 -4.34
C SER A 316 2.53 29.88 -3.02
N ASN A 317 2.45 29.14 -1.91
CA ASN A 317 3.00 29.58 -0.61
C ASN A 317 4.46 29.15 -0.37
N CYS A 318 5.00 28.21 -1.15
CA CYS A 318 6.40 27.78 -1.04
C CYS A 318 7.33 28.52 -2.01
N ASN A 319 6.81 29.07 -3.11
CA ASN A 319 7.61 29.85 -4.08
C ASN A 319 7.73 31.35 -3.74
N ALA A 320 7.17 31.81 -2.62
CA ALA A 320 7.30 33.19 -2.16
C ALA A 320 8.51 33.42 -1.21
N LEU A 321 9.34 32.39 -0.99
CA LEU A 321 10.56 32.47 -0.18
C LEU A 321 11.74 31.85 -0.93
N HIS A 322 12.12 32.50 -2.04
CA HIS A 322 13.47 32.42 -2.61
C HIS A 322 13.96 33.82 -2.94
#